data_AF-A0A7S1ABU7-F1
#
_entry.id   AF-A0A7S1ABU7-F1
#
_cell.length_a   1.000
_cell.length_b   1.000
_cell.length_c   1.000
_cell.angle_alpha   90.00
_cell.angle_beta   90.00
_cell.angle_gamma   90.00
#
_symmetry.space_group_name_H-M   'P 1'
#
loop_
_entity.id
_entity.type
_entity.pdbx_description
1 polymer ?
#
loop_
_entity_poly.entity_id
_entity_poly.type
_entity_poly.pdbx_seq_one_letter_code
_entity_poly.pdbx_strand_id
1 'polypeptide(L)'
;HANVYANAYSQLFLDSVETIQKISYLVGGAKLLTNYVASTSLARQFQQVAKLISTQEGRQAERDFFYTAIHGWDMHSNVKTGLQSRFGEINGALQGFVNEMRSQSVWNNVVVMSGSEFGRTLDSNGGGSDHAWAGNHFVIGGGLNGGKVLNR
;
A
#
# COMPACT_ATOMS: atom_id res chain seq x y z
N HIS A 1 -46.40 -4.38 8.83
CA HIS A 1 -45.38 -5.44 8.94
C HIS A 1 -44.08 -4.92 8.35
N ALA A 2 -43.05 -4.69 9.15
CA ALA A 2 -41.75 -4.26 8.65
C ALA A 2 -41.06 -5.44 7.93
N ASN A 3 -40.54 -5.17 6.73
CA ASN A 3 -39.83 -6.18 5.94
C ASN A 3 -38.48 -6.47 6.62
N VAL A 4 -38.25 -7.72 7.00
CA VAL A 4 -37.01 -8.18 7.66
C VAL A 4 -35.74 -7.84 6.86
N TYR A 5 -35.81 -7.83 5.52
CA TYR A 5 -34.71 -7.43 4.66
C TYR A 5 -34.45 -5.91 4.70
N ALA A 6 -35.52 -5.11 4.79
CA ALA A 6 -35.39 -3.66 4.92
C ALA A 6 -34.76 -3.27 6.26
N ASN A 7 -35.16 -3.94 7.35
CA ASN A 7 -34.58 -3.70 8.67
C ASN A 7 -33.10 -4.11 8.75
N ALA A 8 -32.74 -5.27 8.18
CA ALA A 8 -31.35 -5.71 8.12
C ALA A 8 -30.47 -4.76 7.30
N TYR A 9 -30.96 -4.31 6.15
CA TYR A 9 -30.26 -3.31 5.32
C TYR A 9 -30.09 -1.98 6.05
N SER A 10 -31.15 -1.46 6.68
CA SER A 10 -31.09 -0.21 7.45
C SER A 10 -30.12 -0.30 8.61
N GLN A 11 -30.08 -1.43 9.33
CA GLN A 11 -29.12 -1.64 10.42
C GLN A 11 -27.68 -1.66 9.90
N LEU A 12 -27.40 -2.48 8.88
CA LEU A 12 -26.06 -2.55 8.26
C LEU A 12 -25.60 -1.18 7.73
N PHE A 13 -26.52 -0.41 7.14
CA PHE A 13 -26.23 0.93 6.67
C PHE A 13 -25.87 1.87 7.84
N LEU A 14 -26.66 1.87 8.91
CA LEU A 14 -26.39 2.70 10.10
C LEU A 14 -25.06 2.29 10.77
N ASP A 15 -24.82 1.00 10.94
CA ASP A 15 -23.57 0.46 11.49
C ASP A 15 -22.36 0.88 10.63
N SER A 16 -22.52 0.90 9.30
CA SER A 16 -21.47 1.35 8.39
C SER A 16 -21.18 2.85 8.53
N VAL A 17 -22.21 3.67 8.70
CA VAL A 17 -22.05 5.13 8.92
C VAL A 17 -21.33 5.40 10.23
N GLU A 18 -21.73 4.72 11.32
CA GLU A 18 -21.07 4.85 12.63
C GLU A 18 -19.60 4.41 12.55
N THR A 19 -19.34 3.28 11.89
CA THR A 19 -17.98 2.78 11.67
C THR A 19 -17.12 3.78 10.91
N ILE A 20 -17.65 4.37 9.82
CA ILE A 20 -16.94 5.40 9.03
C ILE A 20 -16.63 6.62 9.89
N GLN A 21 -17.59 7.10 10.69
CA GLN A 21 -17.37 8.24 11.59
C GLN A 21 -16.27 7.96 12.63
N LYS A 22 -16.30 6.76 13.24
CA LYS A 22 -15.28 6.33 14.21
C LYS A 22 -13.89 6.25 13.57
N ILE A 23 -13.78 5.64 12.39
CA ILE A 23 -12.52 5.56 11.65
C ILE A 23 -12.01 6.96 11.28
N SER A 24 -12.90 7.82 10.75
CA SER A 24 -12.56 9.19 10.37
C SER A 24 -12.01 9.99 11.56
N TYR A 25 -12.66 9.87 12.73
CA TYR A 25 -12.20 10.50 13.97
C TYR A 25 -10.82 10.00 14.40
N LEU A 26 -10.64 8.67 14.47
CA LEU A 26 -9.37 8.07 14.90
C LEU A 26 -8.21 8.41 13.96
N VAL A 27 -8.42 8.26 12.65
CA VAL A 27 -7.39 8.51 11.62
C VAL A 27 -7.12 10.01 11.48
N GLY A 28 -8.13 10.87 11.63
CA GLY A 28 -7.97 12.32 11.61
C GLY A 28 -7.10 12.83 12.75
N GLY A 29 -7.18 12.21 13.92
CA GLY A 29 -6.33 12.52 15.08
C GLY A 29 -4.95 11.84 15.07
N ALA A 30 -4.74 10.84 14.22
CA ALA A 30 -3.51 10.06 14.20
C ALA A 30 -2.29 10.90 13.78
N LYS A 31 -1.27 10.90 14.66
CA LYS A 31 0.02 11.53 14.42
C LYS A 31 1.07 10.46 14.18
N LEU A 32 1.90 10.70 13.16
CA LEU A 32 3.05 9.87 12.87
C LEU A 32 4.22 10.28 13.79
N LEU A 33 5.12 9.33 14.05
CA LEU A 33 6.24 9.49 14.97
C LEU A 33 7.51 10.00 14.28
N THR A 34 7.55 9.93 12.95
CA THR A 34 8.66 10.45 12.12
C THR A 34 8.28 11.73 11.38
N ASN A 35 9.29 12.43 10.85
CA ASN A 35 9.10 13.49 9.85
C ASN A 35 8.73 12.87 8.49
N TYR A 36 7.53 12.29 8.41
CA TYR A 36 7.09 11.53 7.24
C TYR A 36 6.90 12.43 6.02
N VAL A 37 7.81 12.33 5.05
CA VAL A 37 7.75 13.08 3.79
C VAL A 37 6.88 12.35 2.78
N ALA A 38 5.75 12.95 2.39
CA ALA A 38 4.78 12.36 1.47
C ALA A 38 4.65 13.18 0.16
N SER A 39 5.76 13.35 -0.55
CA SER A 39 5.84 14.18 -1.77
C SER A 39 5.17 13.54 -2.99
N THR A 40 5.11 12.21 -3.07
CA THR A 40 4.53 11.46 -4.19
C THR A 40 3.15 10.88 -3.85
N SER A 41 2.41 10.44 -4.88
CA SER A 41 1.10 9.82 -4.66
C SER A 41 1.22 8.54 -3.85
N LEU A 42 2.19 7.69 -4.19
CA LEU A 42 2.43 6.45 -3.46
C LEU A 42 2.84 6.72 -2.00
N ALA A 43 3.70 7.71 -1.76
CA ALA A 43 4.12 8.07 -0.41
C ALA A 43 2.94 8.56 0.45
N ARG A 44 2.00 9.34 -0.12
CA ARG A 44 0.77 9.75 0.58
C ARG A 44 -0.13 8.57 0.91
N GLN A 45 -0.25 7.59 0.00
CA GLN A 45 -1.03 6.38 0.28
C GLN A 45 -0.42 5.59 1.45
N PHE A 46 0.90 5.34 1.43
CA PHE A 46 1.58 4.69 2.56
C PHE A 46 1.51 5.51 3.85
N GLN A 47 1.51 6.84 3.77
CA GLN A 47 1.30 7.70 4.94
C GLN A 47 -0.09 7.46 5.58
N GLN A 48 -1.14 7.31 4.77
CA GLN A 48 -2.47 7.01 5.29
C GLN A 48 -2.54 5.60 5.89
N VAL A 49 -1.89 4.63 5.26
CA VAL A 49 -1.76 3.27 5.82
C VAL A 49 -1.03 3.32 7.17
N ALA A 50 0.03 4.11 7.31
CA ALA A 50 0.76 4.26 8.57
C ALA A 50 -0.13 4.85 9.69
N LYS A 51 -1.04 5.78 9.36
CA LYS A 51 -2.03 6.31 10.31
C LYS A 51 -3.12 5.29 10.68
N LEU A 52 -3.55 4.48 9.72
CA LEU A 52 -4.50 3.39 9.96
C LEU A 52 -3.89 2.33 10.89
N ILE A 53 -2.61 2.01 10.70
CA ILE A 53 -1.89 1.08 11.59
C ILE A 53 -1.74 1.68 12.99
N SER A 54 -1.39 2.96 13.13
CA SER A 54 -1.28 3.60 14.46
C SER A 54 -2.60 3.68 15.22
N THR A 55 -3.74 3.46 14.57
CA THR A 55 -5.08 3.48 15.17
C THR A 55 -5.67 2.07 15.34
N GLN A 56 -4.89 1.02 15.10
CA GLN A 56 -5.34 -0.37 15.12
C GLN A 56 -6.06 -0.75 16.42
N GLU A 57 -5.53 -0.37 17.59
CA GLU A 57 -6.18 -0.63 18.90
C GLU A 57 -7.55 0.05 19.00
N GLY A 58 -7.66 1.34 18.63
CA GLY A 58 -8.92 2.09 18.69
C GLY A 58 -9.96 1.61 17.67
N ARG A 59 -9.50 1.07 16.53
CA ARG A 59 -10.34 0.39 15.54
C ARG A 59 -10.67 -1.06 15.93
N GLN A 60 -9.99 -1.62 16.94
CA GLN A 60 -10.07 -3.02 17.33
C GLN A 60 -9.83 -3.99 16.16
N ALA A 61 -8.92 -3.62 15.26
CA ALA A 61 -8.62 -4.44 14.09
C ALA A 61 -7.66 -5.59 14.47
N GLU A 62 -8.08 -6.83 14.31
CA GLU A 62 -7.20 -8.00 14.55
C GLU A 62 -6.17 -8.16 13.44
N ARG A 63 -6.60 -7.98 12.18
CA ARG A 63 -5.75 -7.99 10.99
C ARG A 63 -6.26 -6.97 9.99
N ASP A 64 -5.36 -6.12 9.52
CA ASP A 64 -5.66 -5.20 8.44
C ASP A 64 -5.07 -5.67 7.13
N PHE A 65 -5.78 -5.36 6.04
CA PHE A 65 -5.29 -5.51 4.68
C PHE A 65 -5.49 -4.18 3.95
N PHE A 66 -4.42 -3.68 3.35
CA PHE A 66 -4.43 -2.40 2.65
C PHE A 66 -3.92 -2.58 1.22
N TYR A 67 -4.47 -1.81 0.30
CA TYR A 67 -4.02 -1.76 -1.08
C TYR A 67 -3.51 -0.35 -1.39
N THR A 68 -2.30 -0.26 -1.94
CA THR A 68 -1.73 0.98 -2.48
C THR A 68 -1.35 0.74 -3.93
N ALA A 69 -1.49 1.78 -4.76
CA ALA A 69 -1.27 1.67 -6.19
C ALA A 69 -0.40 2.81 -6.71
N ILE A 70 0.48 2.46 -7.65
CA ILE A 70 1.24 3.39 -8.47
C ILE A 70 1.01 3.04 -9.93
N HIS A 71 0.65 4.05 -10.73
CA HIS A 71 0.27 3.88 -12.13
C HIS A 71 1.37 4.39 -13.08
N GLY A 72 1.11 4.30 -14.39
CA GLY A 72 1.99 4.83 -15.43
C GLY A 72 3.15 3.89 -15.80
N TRP A 73 2.93 2.58 -15.68
CA TRP A 73 3.90 1.55 -16.08
C TRP A 73 3.77 1.14 -17.54
N ASP A 74 2.65 1.46 -18.20
CA ASP A 74 2.38 1.12 -19.61
C ASP A 74 2.91 2.18 -20.59
N MET A 75 4.20 2.49 -20.46
CA MET A 75 4.91 3.39 -21.37
C MET A 75 5.62 2.61 -22.47
N HIS A 76 5.49 3.05 -23.72
CA HIS A 76 6.13 2.44 -24.88
C HIS A 76 7.37 3.20 -25.38
N SER A 77 7.71 4.32 -24.74
CA SER A 77 8.90 5.12 -25.01
C SER A 77 9.51 5.65 -23.72
N ASN A 78 10.77 6.09 -23.76
CA ASN A 78 11.48 6.66 -22.61
C ASN A 78 11.52 5.75 -21.37
N VAL A 79 11.44 4.42 -21.58
CA VAL A 79 11.29 3.42 -20.51
C VAL A 79 12.37 3.55 -19.45
N LYS A 80 13.63 3.79 -19.84
CA LYS A 80 14.74 3.97 -18.89
C LYS A 80 14.49 5.11 -17.89
N THR A 81 14.18 6.30 -18.39
CA THR A 81 13.94 7.49 -17.56
C THR A 81 12.66 7.34 -16.74
N GLY A 82 11.61 6.79 -17.35
CA GLY A 82 10.34 6.51 -16.65
C GLY A 82 10.53 5.53 -15.49
N LEU A 83 11.24 4.42 -15.71
CA LEU A 83 11.54 3.43 -14.67
C LEU A 83 12.39 4.03 -13.56
N GLN A 84 13.41 4.83 -13.89
CA GLN A 84 14.23 5.51 -12.88
C GLN A 84 13.37 6.41 -11.97
N SER A 85 12.45 7.18 -12.55
CA SER A 85 11.51 8.02 -11.78
C SER A 85 10.61 7.18 -10.88
N ARG A 86 10.01 6.11 -11.40
CA ARG A 86 9.07 5.25 -10.66
C ARG A 86 9.76 4.45 -9.55
N PHE A 87 10.96 3.94 -9.78
CA PHE A 87 11.74 3.28 -8.74
C PHE A 87 12.17 4.25 -7.65
N GLY A 88 12.48 5.51 -8.00
CA GLY A 88 12.70 6.57 -7.02
C GLY A 88 11.48 6.82 -6.12
N GLU A 89 10.29 6.89 -6.73
CA GLU A 89 9.03 7.03 -5.99
C GLU A 89 8.74 5.84 -5.06
N ILE A 90 8.91 4.60 -5.54
CA ILE A 90 8.77 3.38 -4.72
C ILE A 90 9.76 3.41 -3.56
N ASN A 91 11.03 3.69 -3.83
CA ASN A 91 12.07 3.68 -2.81
C ASN A 91 11.78 4.71 -1.71
N GLY A 92 11.45 5.95 -2.08
CA GLY A 92 11.11 7.00 -1.11
C GLY A 92 9.86 6.66 -0.28
N ALA A 93 8.81 6.13 -0.93
CA ALA A 93 7.58 5.75 -0.25
C ALA A 93 7.81 4.60 0.75
N LEU A 94 8.52 3.54 0.35
CA LEU A 94 8.83 2.41 1.21
C LEU A 94 9.79 2.80 2.34
N GLN A 95 10.80 3.62 2.07
CA GLN A 95 11.74 4.07 3.11
C GLN A 95 11.01 4.87 4.20
N GLY A 96 10.15 5.82 3.82
CA GLY A 96 9.32 6.56 4.77
C GLY A 96 8.41 5.64 5.58
N PHE A 97 7.74 4.71 4.89
CA PHE A 97 6.85 3.74 5.54
C PHE A 97 7.57 2.83 6.54
N VAL A 98 8.70 2.23 6.14
CA VAL A 98 9.49 1.36 7.02
C VAL A 98 10.02 2.10 8.24
N ASN A 99 10.52 3.33 8.06
CA ASN A 99 10.99 4.15 9.17
C ASN A 99 9.87 4.42 10.17
N GLU A 100 8.68 4.78 9.68
CA GLU A 100 7.51 5.03 10.52
C GLU A 100 7.04 3.77 11.26
N MET A 101 6.95 2.63 10.58
CA MET A 101 6.56 1.35 11.22
C MET A 101 7.57 0.92 12.29
N ARG A 102 8.87 1.22 12.10
CA ARG A 102 9.90 0.99 13.12
C ARG A 102 9.74 1.94 14.30
N SER A 103 9.50 3.22 14.06
CA SER A 103 9.25 4.20 15.12
C SER A 103 7.99 3.88 15.92
N GLN A 104 6.95 3.35 15.27
CA GLN A 104 5.75 2.82 15.93
C GLN A 104 5.96 1.46 16.62
N SER A 105 7.17 0.86 16.52
CA SER A 105 7.50 -0.45 17.10
C SER A 105 6.65 -1.62 16.58
N VAL A 106 6.06 -1.49 15.38
CA VAL A 106 5.17 -2.50 14.78
C VAL A 106 5.76 -3.16 13.53
N TRP A 107 6.95 -2.75 13.07
CA TRP A 107 7.54 -3.25 11.82
C TRP A 107 7.62 -4.79 11.71
N ASN A 108 7.82 -5.48 12.83
CA ASN A 108 7.87 -6.95 12.86
C ASN A 108 6.52 -7.62 12.56
N ASN A 109 5.42 -6.87 12.65
CA ASN A 109 4.05 -7.32 12.40
C ASN A 109 3.52 -6.86 11.03
N VAL A 110 4.37 -6.25 10.19
CA VAL A 110 3.98 -5.69 8.89
C VAL A 110 4.67 -6.46 7.76
N VAL A 111 3.91 -6.78 6.72
CA VAL A 111 4.40 -7.35 5.46
C VAL A 111 3.86 -6.50 4.31
N VAL A 112 4.76 -6.13 3.39
CA VAL A 112 4.43 -5.44 2.13
C VAL A 112 4.85 -6.35 0.98
N MET A 113 3.93 -6.56 0.03
CA MET A 113 4.16 -7.36 -1.16
C MET A 113 3.88 -6.52 -2.40
N SER A 114 4.69 -6.64 -3.45
CA SER A 114 4.39 -6.01 -4.73
C SER A 114 3.55 -6.93 -5.63
N GLY A 115 2.65 -6.33 -6.40
CA GLY A 115 1.89 -6.96 -7.48
C GLY A 115 2.04 -6.17 -8.78
N SER A 116 1.85 -6.82 -9.92
CA SER A 116 1.88 -6.21 -11.25
C SER A 116 0.95 -6.99 -12.18
N GLU A 117 0.26 -6.29 -13.07
CA GLU A 117 -0.67 -6.88 -14.05
C GLU A 117 0.07 -7.46 -15.27
N PHE A 118 1.27 -6.95 -15.54
CA PHE A 118 2.13 -7.38 -16.63
C PHE A 118 3.61 -7.27 -16.26
N GLY A 119 4.44 -8.00 -17.00
CA GLY A 119 5.90 -7.88 -17.04
C GLY A 119 6.38 -7.22 -18.33
N ARG A 120 7.69 -7.16 -18.55
CA ARG A 120 8.28 -6.60 -19.77
C ARG A 120 9.28 -7.56 -20.40
N THR A 121 9.35 -7.56 -21.73
CA THR A 121 10.39 -8.30 -22.47
C THR A 121 11.77 -7.73 -22.16
N LEU A 122 12.80 -8.58 -22.29
CA LEU A 122 14.20 -8.15 -22.18
C LEU A 122 14.66 -7.39 -23.42
N ASP A 123 14.13 -7.76 -24.59
CA ASP A 123 14.50 -7.17 -25.86
C ASP A 123 13.88 -5.79 -26.07
N SER A 124 14.65 -4.92 -26.74
CA SER A 124 14.22 -3.59 -27.13
C SER A 124 13.32 -3.64 -28.36
N ASN A 125 12.27 -2.82 -28.37
CA ASN A 125 11.43 -2.59 -29.55
C ASN A 125 11.76 -1.26 -30.27
N GLY A 126 12.97 -0.70 -30.03
CA GLY A 126 13.47 0.53 -30.65
C GLY A 126 13.16 1.82 -29.85
N GLY A 127 12.06 1.85 -29.10
CA GLY A 127 11.70 2.96 -28.21
C GLY A 127 11.59 2.58 -26.72
N GLY A 128 11.45 1.28 -26.43
CA GLY A 128 11.21 0.72 -25.11
C GLY A 128 11.29 -0.81 -25.13
N SER A 129 10.34 -1.47 -24.48
CA SER A 129 10.16 -2.93 -24.54
C SER A 129 8.67 -3.29 -24.57
N ASP A 130 8.35 -4.50 -25.00
CA ASP A 130 6.98 -5.00 -25.07
C ASP A 130 6.52 -5.60 -23.74
N HIS A 131 5.23 -5.93 -23.65
CA HIS A 131 4.65 -6.60 -22.49
C HIS A 131 5.07 -8.08 -22.45
N ALA A 132 5.19 -8.60 -21.23
CA ALA A 132 5.43 -10.01 -20.94
C ALA A 132 4.54 -10.46 -19.78
N TRP A 133 4.51 -11.76 -19.49
CA TRP A 133 3.65 -12.32 -18.43
C TRP A 133 4.39 -12.58 -17.12
N ALA A 134 5.71 -12.68 -17.15
CA ALA A 134 6.55 -12.90 -15.98
C ALA A 134 7.23 -11.58 -15.55
N GLY A 135 7.37 -11.40 -14.24
CA GLY A 135 8.02 -10.24 -13.65
C GLY A 135 8.65 -10.56 -12.31
N ASN A 136 9.42 -9.59 -11.79
CA ASN A 136 10.01 -9.70 -10.46
C ASN A 136 9.09 -9.02 -9.44
N HIS A 137 8.85 -9.71 -8.33
CA HIS A 137 8.12 -9.17 -7.18
C HIS A 137 9.04 -9.12 -5.98
N PHE A 138 8.77 -8.17 -5.07
CA PHE A 138 9.45 -8.09 -3.79
C PHE A 138 8.46 -8.28 -2.65
N VAL A 139 8.98 -8.81 -1.56
CA VAL A 139 8.27 -8.90 -0.28
C VAL A 139 9.21 -8.37 0.80
N ILE A 140 8.74 -7.41 1.59
CA ILE A 140 9.50 -6.82 2.70
C ILE A 140 8.64 -6.84 3.98
N GLY A 141 9.29 -6.97 5.12
CA GLY A 141 8.62 -7.03 6.42
C GLY A 141 9.61 -7.32 7.53
N GLY A 142 9.35 -6.84 8.75
CA GLY A 142 10.29 -7.00 9.87
C GLY A 142 10.37 -8.43 10.39
N GLY A 143 9.24 -9.16 10.34
CA GLY A 143 9.16 -10.56 10.77
C GLY A 143 9.62 -11.58 9.72
N LEU A 144 10.09 -11.13 8.55
CA LEU A 144 10.47 -12.03 7.46
C LEU A 144 11.93 -12.48 7.58
N ASN A 145 12.18 -13.76 7.28
CA ASN A 145 13.54 -14.26 7.03
C ASN A 145 14.01 -13.84 5.63
N GLY A 146 14.34 -12.55 5.50
CA GLY A 146 14.71 -11.88 4.24
C GLY A 146 16.10 -12.24 3.72
N GLY A 147 16.61 -11.43 2.78
CA GLY A 147 17.92 -11.64 2.16
C GLY A 147 17.97 -12.80 1.15
N LYS A 148 16.80 -13.22 0.63
CA LYS A 148 16.66 -14.35 -0.28
C LYS A 148 16.16 -13.89 -1.64
N VAL A 149 16.70 -14.50 -2.69
CA VAL A 149 16.14 -14.48 -4.04
C VAL A 149 15.59 -15.89 -4.28
N LEU A 150 14.31 -15.98 -4.60
CA LEU A 150 13.61 -17.23 -4.87
C LEU A 150 13.39 -17.38 -6.38
N ASN A 151 13.17 -18.61 -6.85
CA ASN A 151 12.96 -18.94 -8.27
C ASN A 151 14.11 -18.46 -9.18
N ARG A 152 15.34 -18.74 -8.73
CA ARG A 152 16.58 -18.56 -9.50
C ARG A 152 17.01 -19.86 -10.16
#